data_AF-A0A2V7Y8A8-F1
#
_entry.id   AF-A0A2V7Y8A8-F1
#
_cell.length_a   1.000
_cell.length_b   1.000
_cell.length_c   1.000
_cell.angle_alpha   90.00
_cell.angle_beta   90.00
_cell.angle_gamma   90.00
#
_symmetry.space_group_name_H-M   'P 1'
#
loop_
_entity.id
_entity.type
_entity.pdbx_description
1 polymer ?
#
loop_
_entity_poly.entity_id
_entity_poly.type
_entity_poly.pdbx_seq_one_letter_code
_entity_poly.pdbx_strand_id
1 'polypeptide(L)'
;MVLLISSLAASAFAADRAIQNGIDAWQTRGDGSTFVDFARTPIPAGFFCAGSAPFTAKVAFQGVPVVTNTPKALGATDTIVQRLDDAVFNKRGVALTRTQVRALSLKSVTPLETGCGKFEATVRLDGAQPITQMVIRRENENGGTYSGPLWLNVKLSFTPVGGVSREALELPLEVRFPANTAYPWRAKAVTPVPTGFVKVDTDGDGVADTYLPGTSNFYAGLSSKPGRPGALEKNYQVCHDSGTDEQHCITLCDTCQIP
;
A
#
# COMPACT_ATOMS: atom_id res chain seq x y z
N MET A 1 7.91 -10.64 -60.27
CA MET A 1 7.81 -9.70 -59.14
C MET A 1 6.36 -9.64 -58.67
N VAL A 2 6.02 -10.31 -57.57
CA VAL A 2 4.91 -9.93 -56.67
C VAL A 2 5.32 -10.42 -55.27
N LEU A 3 5.64 -9.48 -54.39
CA LEU A 3 5.96 -9.72 -52.99
C LEU A 3 4.63 -9.70 -52.22
N LEU A 4 4.17 -10.85 -51.72
CA LEU A 4 3.01 -10.89 -50.81
C LEU A 4 3.47 -10.44 -49.42
N ILE A 5 3.27 -9.16 -49.13
CA ILE A 5 3.39 -8.63 -47.76
C ILE A 5 2.11 -9.03 -47.03
N SER A 6 2.17 -10.10 -46.24
CA SER A 6 1.13 -10.42 -45.27
C SER A 6 1.23 -9.44 -44.10
N SER A 7 0.42 -8.39 -44.16
CA SER A 7 0.20 -7.47 -43.04
C SER A 7 -0.59 -8.18 -41.94
N LEU A 8 0.13 -8.72 -40.95
CA LEU A 8 -0.45 -9.01 -39.63
C LEU A 8 -0.81 -7.67 -38.97
N ALA A 9 -2.00 -7.16 -39.28
CA ALA A 9 -2.63 -6.11 -38.52
C ALA A 9 -3.00 -6.68 -37.14
N ALA A 10 -2.07 -6.61 -36.18
CA ALA A 10 -2.42 -6.79 -34.78
C ALA A 10 -3.47 -5.72 -34.43
N SER A 11 -4.69 -6.16 -34.13
CA SER A 11 -5.79 -5.27 -33.78
C SER A 11 -5.41 -4.45 -32.53
N ALA A 12 -5.26 -3.14 -32.71
CA ALA A 12 -5.04 -2.16 -31.64
C ALA A 12 -6.20 -2.08 -30.61
N PHE A 13 -7.28 -2.84 -30.80
CA PHE A 13 -8.45 -2.89 -29.90
C PHE A 13 -8.33 -3.90 -28.74
N ALA A 14 -7.25 -4.68 -28.64
CA ALA A 14 -7.05 -5.63 -27.54
C ALA A 14 -6.51 -4.95 -26.25
N ALA A 15 -5.75 -3.86 -26.38
CA ALA A 15 -5.11 -3.18 -25.25
C ALA A 15 -6.10 -2.45 -24.32
N ASP A 16 -7.32 -2.18 -24.78
CA ASP A 16 -8.35 -1.47 -23.99
C ASP A 16 -9.12 -2.38 -23.01
N ARG A 17 -8.88 -3.71 -23.07
CA ARG A 17 -9.63 -4.71 -22.30
C ARG A 17 -8.92 -5.26 -21.08
N ALA A 18 -7.66 -4.92 -20.85
CA ALA A 18 -6.87 -5.46 -19.76
C ALA A 18 -6.28 -4.35 -18.89
N ILE A 19 -6.32 -4.58 -17.58
CA ILE A 19 -5.49 -3.86 -16.62
C ILE A 19 -4.14 -4.58 -16.58
N GLN A 20 -3.06 -3.90 -16.93
CA GLN A 20 -1.73 -4.51 -16.98
C GLN A 20 -1.15 -4.69 -15.58
N ASN A 21 -0.32 -5.70 -15.37
CA ASN A 21 0.58 -5.81 -14.21
C ASN A 21 1.29 -4.47 -13.98
N GLY A 22 1.41 -4.09 -12.72
CA GLY A 22 2.12 -2.88 -12.33
C GLY A 22 2.07 -2.68 -10.83
N ILE A 23 2.79 -1.67 -10.36
CA ILE A 23 2.75 -1.25 -8.97
C ILE A 23 1.72 -0.15 -8.74
N ASP A 24 1.06 -0.24 -7.60
CA ASP A 24 0.28 0.79 -6.96
C ASP A 24 1.12 1.35 -5.81
N ALA A 25 1.44 2.63 -5.90
CA ALA A 25 2.34 3.34 -5.00
C ALA A 25 1.52 4.18 -4.03
N TRP A 26 1.61 3.91 -2.73
CA TRP A 26 0.78 4.52 -1.69
C TRP A 26 1.60 5.33 -0.69
N GLN A 27 0.92 6.29 -0.05
CA GLN A 27 1.48 7.15 0.97
C GLN A 27 0.65 7.12 2.26
N THR A 28 1.30 6.77 3.36
CA THR A 28 0.76 6.76 4.72
C THR A 28 0.94 8.13 5.37
N ARG A 29 -0.18 8.75 5.78
CA ARG A 29 -0.18 10.04 6.48
C ARG A 29 0.21 9.87 7.95
N GLY A 30 0.89 10.87 8.52
CA GLY A 30 1.22 10.93 9.94
C GLY A 30 0.14 11.54 10.82
N ASP A 31 -1.13 11.40 10.45
CA ASP A 31 -2.29 11.98 11.15
C ASP A 31 -2.88 11.04 12.22
N GLY A 32 -2.28 9.87 12.43
CA GLY A 32 -2.72 8.88 13.40
C GLY A 32 -3.79 7.90 12.87
N SER A 33 -4.17 7.99 11.60
CA SER A 33 -5.11 7.04 10.98
C SER A 33 -4.53 5.64 10.78
N THR A 34 -3.21 5.53 10.62
CA THR A 34 -2.50 4.24 10.52
C THR A 34 -1.85 3.92 11.87
N PHE A 35 -2.31 2.86 12.52
CA PHE A 35 -1.85 2.49 13.85
C PHE A 35 -1.94 0.99 14.12
N VAL A 36 -1.20 0.54 15.14
CA VAL A 36 -1.42 -0.75 15.79
C VAL A 36 -1.90 -0.49 17.22
N ASP A 37 -2.93 -1.20 17.64
CA ASP A 37 -3.50 -1.10 18.99
C ASP A 37 -3.18 -2.34 19.80
N PHE A 38 -2.37 -2.19 20.84
CA PHE A 38 -1.93 -3.28 21.71
C PHE A 38 -2.86 -3.49 22.92
N ALA A 39 -4.01 -2.81 23.01
CA ALA A 39 -4.90 -2.96 24.16
C ALA A 39 -5.44 -4.40 24.32
N ARG A 40 -5.71 -5.08 23.20
CA ARG A 40 -6.26 -6.45 23.19
C ARG A 40 -5.19 -7.54 23.16
N THR A 41 -4.07 -7.25 22.49
CA THR A 41 -2.93 -8.16 22.36
C THR A 41 -1.68 -7.41 22.81
N PRO A 42 -1.45 -7.27 24.13
CA PRO A 42 -0.36 -6.45 24.65
C PRO A 42 1.00 -6.99 24.23
N ILE A 43 1.97 -6.10 24.02
CA ILE A 43 3.37 -6.53 23.99
C ILE A 43 3.72 -7.05 25.38
N PRO A 44 4.27 -8.27 25.52
CA PRO A 44 4.46 -8.89 26.83
C PRO A 44 5.32 -8.07 27.80
N ALA A 45 5.08 -8.27 29.09
CA ALA A 45 5.95 -7.77 30.15
C ALA A 45 7.40 -8.24 29.92
N GLY A 46 8.37 -7.40 30.27
CA GLY A 46 9.78 -7.70 30.11
C GLY A 46 10.35 -7.41 28.71
N PHE A 47 9.51 -7.13 27.70
CA PHE A 47 9.97 -6.91 26.32
C PHE A 47 10.91 -5.71 26.18
N PHE A 48 10.51 -4.53 26.71
CA PHE A 48 11.30 -3.31 26.55
C PHE A 48 12.53 -3.25 27.46
N CYS A 49 12.41 -3.81 28.66
CA CYS A 49 13.50 -4.07 29.59
C CYS A 49 13.02 -5.04 30.68
N ALA A 50 13.96 -5.64 31.41
CA ALA A 50 13.65 -6.50 32.53
C ALA A 50 12.72 -5.79 33.54
N GLY A 51 11.59 -6.43 33.87
CA GLY A 51 10.60 -5.88 34.79
C GLY A 51 9.63 -4.84 34.19
N SER A 52 9.71 -4.55 32.89
CA SER A 52 8.70 -3.70 32.23
C SER A 52 7.31 -4.32 32.29
N ALA A 53 6.30 -3.47 32.52
CA ALA A 53 4.90 -3.86 32.39
C ALA A 53 4.56 -4.21 30.92
N PRO A 54 3.50 -4.99 30.67
CA PRO A 54 2.98 -5.16 29.32
C PRO A 54 2.63 -3.81 28.69
N PHE A 55 2.92 -3.64 27.40
CA PHE A 55 2.56 -2.42 26.68
C PHE A 55 1.22 -2.62 25.97
N THR A 56 0.26 -1.74 26.30
CA THR A 56 -1.15 -1.84 25.87
C THR A 56 -1.62 -0.64 25.07
N ALA A 57 -0.73 0.30 24.75
CA ALA A 57 -1.11 1.55 24.10
C ALA A 57 -1.14 1.43 22.58
N LYS A 58 -1.78 2.41 21.93
CA LYS A 58 -1.78 2.59 20.48
C LYS A 58 -0.46 3.19 20.00
N VAL A 59 0.06 2.67 18.88
CA VAL A 59 1.24 3.20 18.20
C VAL A 59 0.80 3.69 16.82
N ALA A 60 0.83 5.00 16.62
CA ALA A 60 0.54 5.64 15.34
C ALA A 60 1.79 5.70 14.46
N PHE A 61 1.61 5.47 13.17
CA PHE A 61 2.68 5.42 12.17
C PHE A 61 2.48 6.45 11.06
N GLN A 62 3.59 6.81 10.43
CA GLN A 62 3.64 7.62 9.21
C GLN A 62 4.61 6.98 8.21
N GLY A 63 4.39 7.29 6.94
CA GLY A 63 5.24 6.83 5.84
C GLY A 63 6.66 7.38 5.90
N VAL A 64 7.62 6.54 5.54
CA VAL A 64 8.97 6.93 5.16
C VAL A 64 9.18 6.52 3.70
N PRO A 65 9.61 7.42 2.81
CA PRO A 65 9.78 7.07 1.40
C PRO A 65 10.69 5.84 1.23
N VAL A 66 10.23 4.86 0.46
CA VAL A 66 11.01 3.66 0.13
C VAL A 66 12.28 4.04 -0.62
N VAL A 67 13.37 3.34 -0.34
CA VAL A 67 14.63 3.56 -1.04
C VAL A 67 14.53 3.02 -2.46
N THR A 68 15.01 3.79 -3.42
CA THR A 68 15.04 3.43 -4.84
C THR A 68 16.43 3.67 -5.43
N ASN A 69 16.82 2.93 -6.46
CA ASN A 69 18.12 3.09 -7.13
C ASN A 69 18.36 4.50 -7.68
N THR A 70 17.30 5.15 -8.18
CA THR A 70 17.31 6.58 -8.47
C THR A 70 16.63 7.30 -7.30
N PRO A 71 17.31 8.20 -6.56
CA PRO A 71 16.70 8.85 -5.41
C PRO A 71 15.37 9.52 -5.75
N LYS A 72 14.35 9.29 -4.92
CA LYS A 72 12.99 9.87 -5.05
C LYS A 72 12.26 9.49 -6.35
N ALA A 73 12.62 8.40 -7.02
CA ALA A 73 11.94 7.93 -8.23
C ALA A 73 10.44 7.70 -8.04
N LEU A 74 10.01 7.37 -6.81
CA LEU A 74 8.62 7.15 -6.43
C LEU A 74 8.08 8.25 -5.49
N GLY A 75 8.74 9.42 -5.42
CA GLY A 75 8.29 10.53 -4.58
C GLY A 75 8.21 10.18 -3.09
N ALA A 76 7.03 10.34 -2.49
CA ALA A 76 6.77 10.08 -1.07
C ALA A 76 6.23 8.67 -0.77
N THR A 77 6.28 7.75 -1.75
CA THR A 77 5.75 6.39 -1.62
C THR A 77 6.44 5.64 -0.48
N ASP A 78 5.68 5.13 0.48
CA ASP A 78 6.18 4.29 1.57
C ASP A 78 5.68 2.84 1.51
N THR A 79 4.62 2.60 0.73
CA THR A 79 4.02 1.29 0.57
C THR A 79 3.84 0.98 -0.91
N ILE A 80 4.27 -0.20 -1.35
CA ILE A 80 4.09 -0.66 -2.72
C ILE A 80 3.27 -1.94 -2.73
N VAL A 81 2.17 -1.92 -3.47
CA VAL A 81 1.38 -3.11 -3.81
C VAL A 81 1.60 -3.42 -5.28
N GLN A 82 1.94 -4.67 -5.62
CA GLN A 82 2.05 -5.08 -7.01
C GLN A 82 0.86 -5.94 -7.40
N ARG A 83 0.26 -5.63 -8.55
CA ARG A 83 -0.61 -6.52 -9.31
C ARG A 83 0.26 -7.50 -10.08
N LEU A 84 0.18 -8.79 -9.76
CA LEU A 84 1.11 -9.81 -10.25
C LEU A 84 0.79 -10.29 -11.68
N ASP A 85 -0.43 -10.05 -12.16
CA ASP A 85 -0.88 -10.50 -13.48
C ASP A 85 -1.62 -9.38 -14.21
N ASP A 86 -1.70 -9.51 -15.53
CA ASP A 86 -2.67 -8.73 -16.31
C ASP A 86 -4.09 -9.24 -16.01
N ALA A 87 -5.04 -8.32 -15.83
CA ALA A 87 -6.43 -8.61 -15.51
C ALA A 87 -7.35 -8.22 -16.68
N VAL A 88 -7.92 -9.23 -17.33
CA VAL A 88 -8.83 -9.04 -18.47
C VAL A 88 -10.29 -8.93 -18.00
N PHE A 89 -10.99 -7.90 -18.45
CA PHE A 89 -12.41 -7.72 -18.13
C PHE A 89 -13.31 -8.73 -18.86
N ASN A 90 -14.18 -9.40 -18.12
CA ASN A 90 -15.23 -10.23 -18.69
C ASN A 90 -16.40 -9.38 -19.24
N LYS A 91 -17.42 -10.04 -19.83
CA LYS A 91 -18.62 -9.38 -20.40
C LYS A 91 -19.42 -8.54 -19.39
N ARG A 92 -19.21 -8.74 -18.08
CA ARG A 92 -19.85 -7.97 -16.99
C ARG A 92 -18.97 -6.83 -16.47
N GLY A 93 -17.85 -6.53 -17.14
CA GLY A 93 -16.92 -5.49 -16.70
C GLY A 93 -16.16 -5.85 -15.42
N VAL A 94 -15.99 -7.14 -15.11
CA VAL A 94 -15.24 -7.60 -13.94
C VAL A 94 -13.94 -8.27 -14.37
N ALA A 95 -12.82 -7.92 -13.72
CA ALA A 95 -11.52 -8.54 -13.89
C ALA A 95 -10.95 -8.95 -12.52
N LEU A 96 -10.05 -9.93 -12.51
CA LEU A 96 -9.37 -10.43 -11.32
C LEU A 96 -7.85 -10.36 -11.54
N THR A 97 -7.10 -9.97 -10.51
CA THR A 97 -5.63 -10.09 -10.46
C THR A 97 -5.21 -10.56 -9.08
N ARG A 98 -4.06 -11.21 -9.00
CA ARG A 98 -3.37 -11.41 -7.74
C ARG A 98 -2.62 -10.13 -7.33
N THR A 99 -2.53 -9.88 -6.04
CA THR A 99 -1.83 -8.75 -5.46
C THR A 99 -0.90 -9.19 -4.34
N GLN A 100 0.23 -8.49 -4.19
CA GLN A 100 1.20 -8.73 -3.13
C GLN A 100 1.81 -7.39 -2.69
N VAL A 101 1.98 -7.19 -1.39
CA VAL A 101 2.76 -6.04 -0.88
C VAL A 101 4.24 -6.32 -1.12
N ARG A 102 4.92 -5.39 -1.79
CA ARG A 102 6.30 -5.53 -2.24
C ARG A 102 7.28 -4.67 -1.46
N ALA A 103 6.81 -3.60 -0.83
CA ALA A 103 7.61 -2.77 0.08
C ALA A 103 6.69 -2.09 1.10
N LEU A 104 7.20 -1.88 2.31
CA LEU A 104 6.56 -1.13 3.38
C LEU A 104 7.67 -0.49 4.22
N SER A 105 7.59 0.83 4.43
CA SER A 105 8.54 1.56 5.28
C SER A 105 7.81 2.60 6.11
N LEU A 106 7.54 2.28 7.38
CA LEU A 106 6.87 3.19 8.30
C LEU A 106 7.73 3.49 9.51
N LYS A 107 7.46 4.63 10.14
CA LYS A 107 7.99 4.99 11.46
C LYS A 107 6.89 5.52 12.38
N SER A 108 7.09 5.41 13.69
CA SER A 108 6.20 6.00 14.68
C SER A 108 6.11 7.52 14.50
N VAL A 109 4.90 8.08 14.64
CA VAL A 109 4.68 9.54 14.59
C VAL A 109 5.41 10.23 15.75
N THR A 110 5.35 9.63 16.94
CA THR A 110 6.02 10.09 18.16
C THR A 110 6.72 8.90 18.81
N PRO A 111 7.84 9.12 19.54
CA PRO A 111 8.44 8.07 20.34
C PRO A 111 7.44 7.46 21.33
N LEU A 112 7.48 6.15 21.48
CA LEU A 112 6.69 5.39 22.45
C LEU A 112 7.28 5.60 23.84
N GLU A 113 6.44 5.91 24.81
CA GLU A 113 6.86 6.05 26.20
C GLU A 113 6.61 4.76 26.98
N THR A 114 7.63 4.28 27.67
CA THR A 114 7.57 3.08 28.51
C THR A 114 8.24 3.36 29.86
N GLY A 115 8.05 2.47 30.83
CA GLY A 115 8.83 2.51 32.08
C GLY A 115 10.34 2.33 31.88
N CYS A 116 10.78 1.89 30.70
CA CYS A 116 12.18 1.70 30.33
C CYS A 116 12.79 2.89 29.57
N GLY A 117 12.00 3.95 29.34
CA GLY A 117 12.39 5.09 28.52
C GLY A 117 11.61 5.16 27.21
N LYS A 118 12.12 5.99 26.28
CA LYS A 118 11.49 6.28 24.99
C LYS A 118 12.05 5.40 23.88
N PHE A 119 11.19 4.96 22.98
CA PHE A 119 11.57 4.14 21.82
C PHE A 119 10.98 4.71 20.54
N GLU A 120 11.75 4.77 19.47
CA GLU A 120 11.22 4.92 18.12
C GLU A 120 10.82 3.55 17.59
N ALA A 121 9.67 3.45 16.93
CA ALA A 121 9.27 2.22 16.26
C ALA A 121 9.35 2.38 14.74
N THR A 122 9.84 1.37 14.04
CA THR A 122 9.76 1.26 12.58
C THR A 122 9.02 0.00 12.19
N VAL A 123 8.44 0.00 10.97
CA VAL A 123 7.74 -1.16 10.40
C VAL A 123 8.31 -1.43 9.01
N ARG A 124 8.67 -2.70 8.77
CA ARG A 124 9.10 -3.23 7.48
C ARG A 124 8.43 -4.56 7.18
N LEU A 125 8.52 -5.02 5.94
CA LEU A 125 8.09 -6.37 5.57
C LEU A 125 9.04 -7.41 6.21
N ASP A 126 8.48 -8.57 6.55
CA ASP A 126 9.22 -9.68 7.15
C ASP A 126 8.94 -10.98 6.39
N GLY A 127 9.99 -11.56 5.82
CA GLY A 127 9.91 -12.79 5.03
C GLY A 127 8.98 -12.71 3.82
N ALA A 128 8.51 -13.88 3.38
CA ALA A 128 7.64 -13.99 2.21
C ALA A 128 6.27 -13.36 2.49
N GLN A 129 5.82 -12.48 1.59
CA GLN A 129 4.53 -11.82 1.71
C GLN A 129 3.40 -12.65 1.10
N PRO A 130 2.23 -12.75 1.75
CA PRO A 130 1.07 -13.45 1.19
C PRO A 130 0.59 -12.83 -0.12
N ILE A 131 0.06 -13.67 -1.00
CA ILE A 131 -0.62 -13.25 -2.23
C ILE A 131 -2.12 -13.25 -1.96
N THR A 132 -2.78 -12.12 -2.24
CA THR A 132 -4.24 -11.97 -2.16
C THR A 132 -4.85 -11.79 -3.54
N GLN A 133 -6.18 -11.80 -3.63
CA GLN A 133 -6.90 -11.58 -4.89
C GLN A 133 -7.66 -10.27 -4.86
N MET A 134 -7.44 -9.42 -5.87
CA MET A 134 -8.16 -8.19 -6.10
C MET A 134 -9.22 -8.38 -7.20
N VAL A 135 -10.41 -7.84 -6.95
CA VAL A 135 -11.52 -7.76 -7.88
C VAL A 135 -11.62 -6.33 -8.41
N ILE A 136 -11.54 -6.16 -9.73
CA ILE A 136 -11.67 -4.87 -10.40
C ILE A 136 -13.00 -4.83 -11.15
N ARG A 137 -13.76 -3.76 -10.98
CA ARG A 137 -15.02 -3.47 -11.67
C ARG A 137 -14.85 -2.21 -12.50
N ARG A 138 -15.13 -2.32 -13.80
CA ARG A 138 -15.20 -1.18 -14.70
C ARG A 138 -16.62 -0.63 -14.69
N GLU A 139 -16.75 0.66 -14.44
CA GLU A 139 -18.04 1.37 -14.45
C GLU A 139 -18.19 2.24 -15.69
N ASN A 140 -17.08 2.76 -16.24
CA ASN A 140 -17.05 3.55 -17.47
C ASN A 140 -15.65 3.44 -18.13
N GLU A 141 -15.45 4.14 -19.24
CA GLU A 141 -14.17 4.18 -19.97
C GLU A 141 -13.01 4.76 -19.14
N ASN A 142 -13.31 5.65 -18.19
CA ASN A 142 -12.33 6.33 -17.35
C ASN A 142 -11.98 5.55 -16.08
N GLY A 143 -12.64 4.43 -15.78
CA GLY A 143 -12.33 3.56 -14.65
C GLY A 143 -13.56 2.97 -13.96
N GLY A 144 -13.49 2.84 -12.64
CA GLY A 144 -14.56 2.24 -11.83
C GLY A 144 -14.13 2.03 -10.38
N THR A 145 -14.44 0.84 -9.85
CA THR A 145 -14.14 0.46 -8.47
C THR A 145 -13.33 -0.82 -8.38
N TYR A 146 -12.61 -1.02 -7.28
CA TYR A 146 -11.89 -2.25 -6.98
C TYR A 146 -12.05 -2.62 -5.50
N SER A 147 -11.83 -3.89 -5.20
CA SER A 147 -11.89 -4.45 -3.85
C SER A 147 -10.85 -5.55 -3.74
N GLY A 148 -10.00 -5.52 -2.73
CA GLY A 148 -9.00 -6.55 -2.52
C GLY A 148 -8.55 -6.53 -1.06
N PRO A 149 -8.52 -7.69 -0.37
CA PRO A 149 -7.88 -7.76 0.92
C PRO A 149 -6.36 -7.64 0.75
N LEU A 150 -5.67 -7.12 1.75
CA LEU A 150 -4.21 -7.09 1.81
C LEU A 150 -3.73 -7.79 3.07
N TRP A 151 -2.82 -8.74 2.88
CA TRP A 151 -2.25 -9.50 3.98
C TRP A 151 -0.74 -9.27 3.98
N LEU A 152 -0.21 -8.89 5.14
CA LEU A 152 1.19 -8.55 5.31
C LEU A 152 1.78 -9.37 6.45
N ASN A 153 3.01 -9.78 6.28
CA ASN A 153 3.88 -10.24 7.35
C ASN A 153 4.88 -9.11 7.58
N VAL A 154 4.82 -8.48 8.75
CA VAL A 154 5.63 -7.30 9.06
C VAL A 154 6.44 -7.54 10.32
N LYS A 155 7.46 -6.71 10.49
CA LYS A 155 8.26 -6.66 11.70
C LYS A 155 8.32 -5.24 12.22
N LEU A 156 7.97 -5.10 13.49
CA LEU A 156 8.13 -3.86 14.25
C LEU A 156 9.48 -3.90 14.94
N SER A 157 10.31 -2.88 14.72
CA SER A 157 11.59 -2.73 15.39
C SER A 157 11.54 -1.51 16.32
N PHE A 158 11.92 -1.69 17.58
CA PHE A 158 11.93 -0.64 18.60
C PHE A 158 13.36 -0.26 18.96
N THR A 159 13.73 0.99 18.70
CA THR A 159 15.07 1.54 18.95
C THR A 159 15.02 2.54 20.10
N PRO A 160 15.83 2.38 21.16
CA PRO A 160 15.87 3.35 22.27
C PRO A 160 16.28 4.75 21.80
N VAL A 161 15.57 5.78 22.27
CA VAL A 161 15.94 7.18 22.03
C VAL A 161 17.01 7.60 23.05
N GLY A 162 18.13 8.14 22.56
CA GLY A 162 19.17 8.75 23.41
C GLY A 162 20.01 7.78 24.26
N GLY A 163 19.90 6.47 24.02
CA GLY A 163 20.71 5.44 24.69
C GLY A 163 21.99 5.08 23.94
N VAL A 164 22.92 4.42 24.62
CA VAL A 164 24.02 3.66 23.98
C VAL A 164 23.39 2.63 23.05
N SER A 165 23.87 2.52 21.80
CA SER A 165 23.34 1.59 20.78
C SER A 165 23.08 0.21 21.39
N ARG A 166 21.80 -0.11 21.60
CA ARG A 166 21.32 -1.46 21.89
C ARG A 166 20.74 -1.99 20.59
N GLU A 167 20.86 -3.30 20.38
CA GLU A 167 20.16 -3.97 19.31
C GLU A 167 18.66 -3.66 19.39
N ALA A 168 18.04 -3.42 18.23
CA ALA A 168 16.61 -3.12 18.17
C ALA A 168 15.81 -4.31 18.69
N LEU A 169 14.77 -4.04 19.49
CA LEU A 169 13.84 -5.08 19.91
C LEU A 169 12.88 -5.33 18.75
N GLU A 170 12.71 -6.59 18.35
CA GLU A 170 11.89 -6.93 17.19
C GLU A 170 10.63 -7.69 17.60
N LEU A 171 9.50 -7.32 17.00
CA LEU A 171 8.21 -7.98 17.17
C LEU A 171 7.61 -8.29 15.79
N PRO A 172 7.57 -9.56 15.36
CA PRO A 172 6.87 -9.94 14.14
C PRO A 172 5.36 -9.84 14.34
N LEU A 173 4.64 -9.37 13.33
CA LEU A 173 3.19 -9.28 13.30
C LEU A 173 2.64 -9.73 11.96
N GLU A 174 1.50 -10.41 11.99
CA GLU A 174 0.69 -10.66 10.81
C GLU A 174 -0.48 -9.67 10.77
N VAL A 175 -0.58 -8.90 9.68
CA VAL A 175 -1.64 -7.92 9.49
C VAL A 175 -2.55 -8.39 8.37
N ARG A 176 -3.86 -8.27 8.59
CA ARG A 176 -4.90 -8.71 7.64
C ARG A 176 -5.89 -7.56 7.46
N PHE A 177 -5.80 -6.88 6.32
CA PHE A 177 -6.79 -5.92 5.88
C PHE A 177 -7.88 -6.65 5.09
N PRO A 178 -9.14 -6.62 5.56
CA PRO A 178 -10.24 -7.22 4.82
C PRO A 178 -10.49 -6.46 3.51
N ALA A 179 -11.24 -7.09 2.61
CA ALA A 179 -11.61 -6.44 1.36
C ALA A 179 -12.61 -5.31 1.63
N ASN A 180 -12.24 -4.08 1.32
CA ASN A 180 -13.16 -2.93 1.40
C ASN A 180 -14.15 -2.96 0.23
N THR A 181 -15.36 -2.44 0.43
CA THR A 181 -16.49 -2.76 -0.45
C THR A 181 -16.44 -2.12 -1.84
N ALA A 182 -15.71 -1.01 -2.05
CA ALA A 182 -15.48 -0.43 -3.38
C ALA A 182 -14.54 0.80 -3.33
N TYR A 183 -13.24 0.63 -3.53
CA TYR A 183 -12.32 1.76 -3.72
C TYR A 183 -12.33 2.25 -5.16
N PRO A 184 -12.22 3.58 -5.41
CA PRO A 184 -12.20 4.10 -6.77
C PRO A 184 -10.88 3.77 -7.48
N TRP A 185 -10.92 3.59 -8.79
CA TRP A 185 -9.73 3.61 -9.64
C TRP A 185 -10.00 4.36 -10.95
N ARG A 186 -8.93 4.93 -11.51
CA ARG A 186 -8.95 5.65 -12.79
C ARG A 186 -8.04 4.99 -13.81
N ALA A 187 -8.52 4.88 -15.04
CA ALA A 187 -7.72 4.46 -16.19
C ALA A 187 -6.75 5.57 -16.61
N LYS A 188 -5.52 5.19 -16.97
CA LYS A 188 -4.58 6.09 -17.67
C LYS A 188 -4.72 5.88 -19.17
N ALA A 189 -4.73 6.96 -19.96
CA ALA A 189 -4.63 6.85 -21.41
C ALA A 189 -3.40 6.02 -21.79
N VAL A 190 -3.61 5.00 -22.62
CA VAL A 190 -2.58 4.07 -23.10
C VAL A 190 -1.71 4.81 -24.12
N THR A 191 -0.80 5.68 -23.67
CA THR A 191 0.44 5.86 -24.44
C THR A 191 1.20 4.54 -24.45
N PRO A 192 2.07 4.26 -25.44
CA PRO A 192 2.92 3.08 -25.35
C PRO A 192 3.84 3.31 -24.16
N VAL A 193 3.49 2.74 -23.02
CA VAL A 193 4.23 2.88 -21.78
C VAL A 193 5.17 1.69 -21.68
N PRO A 194 6.45 1.80 -22.06
CA PRO A 194 7.46 1.10 -21.29
C PRO A 194 7.52 1.82 -19.95
N THR A 195 6.71 1.38 -18.98
CA THR A 195 6.90 1.78 -17.59
C THR A 195 8.22 1.18 -17.17
N GLY A 196 9.25 2.03 -17.08
CA GLY A 196 10.57 1.60 -16.66
C GLY A 196 10.49 0.83 -15.35
N PHE A 197 11.27 -0.24 -15.26
CA PHE A 197 11.44 -0.92 -13.98
C PHE A 197 12.11 0.04 -13.01
N VAL A 198 11.61 0.07 -11.77
CA VAL A 198 12.24 0.78 -10.66
C VAL A 198 12.86 -0.25 -9.74
N LYS A 199 14.11 -0.06 -9.33
CA LYS A 199 14.72 -0.93 -8.33
C LYS A 199 14.39 -0.36 -6.96
N VAL A 200 13.75 -1.14 -6.12
CA VAL A 200 13.23 -0.76 -4.81
C VAL A 200 13.89 -1.62 -3.73
N ASP A 201 14.11 -1.02 -2.57
CA ASP A 201 14.41 -1.71 -1.31
C ASP A 201 13.14 -2.38 -0.79
N THR A 202 13.10 -3.72 -0.84
CA THR A 202 11.92 -4.52 -0.49
C THR A 202 12.00 -5.17 0.89
N ASP A 203 13.18 -5.20 1.51
CA ASP A 203 13.40 -5.76 2.85
C ASP A 203 13.67 -4.71 3.95
N GLY A 204 13.83 -3.44 3.55
CA GLY A 204 13.99 -2.29 4.42
C GLY A 204 15.41 -2.11 4.96
N ASP A 205 16.44 -2.69 4.31
CA ASP A 205 17.84 -2.56 4.72
C ASP A 205 18.51 -1.25 4.26
N GLY A 206 17.80 -0.42 3.50
CA GLY A 206 18.28 0.84 2.95
C GLY A 206 18.96 0.72 1.58
N VAL A 207 18.96 -0.46 0.96
CA VAL A 207 19.61 -0.75 -0.32
C VAL A 207 18.60 -1.31 -1.31
N ALA A 208 18.47 -0.68 -2.48
CA ALA A 208 17.55 -1.16 -3.50
C ALA A 208 17.97 -2.55 -4.04
N ASP A 209 17.11 -3.55 -3.84
CA ASP A 209 17.41 -4.96 -4.11
C ASP A 209 16.62 -5.54 -5.31
N THR A 210 15.38 -5.09 -5.56
CA THR A 210 14.47 -5.77 -6.50
C THR A 210 13.89 -4.81 -7.53
N TYR A 211 13.92 -5.23 -8.80
CA TYR A 211 13.24 -4.53 -9.88
C TYR A 211 11.73 -4.81 -9.85
N LEU A 212 10.93 -3.76 -9.73
CA LEU A 212 9.48 -3.78 -9.85
C LEU A 212 9.06 -3.10 -11.16
N PRO A 213 7.98 -3.57 -11.80
CA PRO A 213 7.41 -2.85 -12.93
C PRO A 213 6.89 -1.49 -12.46
N GLY A 214 6.86 -0.49 -13.33
CA GLY A 214 6.26 0.80 -13.00
C GLY A 214 4.72 0.73 -12.89
N THR A 215 4.11 1.86 -12.53
CA THR A 215 2.64 1.98 -12.48
C THR A 215 2.04 1.94 -13.87
N SER A 216 1.14 0.98 -14.10
CA SER A 216 0.54 0.72 -15.40
C SER A 216 -0.70 1.58 -15.70
N ASN A 217 -1.65 1.06 -16.48
CA ASN A 217 -2.87 1.76 -16.90
C ASN A 217 -3.96 1.86 -15.81
N PHE A 218 -3.62 1.66 -14.55
CA PHE A 218 -4.54 1.63 -13.40
C PHE A 218 -4.00 2.49 -12.27
N TYR A 219 -4.79 3.48 -11.85
CA TYR A 219 -4.50 4.32 -10.70
C TYR A 219 -5.49 4.03 -9.58
N ALA A 220 -5.06 3.23 -8.61
CA ALA A 220 -5.79 2.99 -7.36
C ALA A 220 -6.06 4.32 -6.61
N GLY A 221 -7.26 4.50 -6.07
CA GLY A 221 -7.64 5.65 -5.25
C GLY A 221 -8.16 6.87 -6.04
N LEU A 222 -8.03 6.90 -7.37
CA LEU A 222 -8.51 8.02 -8.18
C LEU A 222 -9.92 7.78 -8.72
N SER A 223 -10.82 8.75 -8.52
CA SER A 223 -12.19 8.66 -9.04
C SER A 223 -12.25 8.65 -10.57
N SER A 224 -13.03 7.75 -11.16
CA SER A 224 -13.32 7.72 -12.60
C SER A 224 -14.34 8.79 -13.05
N LYS A 225 -14.99 9.47 -12.10
CA LYS A 225 -15.97 10.52 -12.38
C LYS A 225 -15.26 11.87 -12.57
N PRO A 226 -15.64 12.69 -13.57
CA PRO A 226 -15.08 14.03 -13.70
C PRO A 226 -15.38 14.88 -12.45
N GLY A 227 -14.34 15.46 -11.86
CA GLY A 227 -14.49 16.56 -10.90
C GLY A 227 -14.70 17.89 -11.62
N ARG A 228 -15.41 18.85 -11.00
CA ARG A 228 -15.42 20.24 -11.50
C ARG A 228 -13.99 20.80 -11.45
N PRO A 229 -13.49 21.51 -12.48
CA PRO A 229 -12.21 22.19 -12.39
C PRO A 229 -12.21 23.17 -11.20
N GLY A 230 -11.28 23.02 -10.27
CA GLY A 230 -11.14 23.90 -9.10
C GLY A 230 -12.04 23.61 -7.90
N ALA A 231 -12.75 22.47 -7.85
CA ALA A 231 -13.38 22.04 -6.60
C ALA A 231 -12.32 21.52 -5.63
N LEU A 232 -12.23 22.13 -4.45
CA LEU A 232 -11.45 21.63 -3.32
C LEU A 232 -11.72 20.13 -3.11
N GLU A 233 -10.65 19.37 -2.95
CA GLU A 233 -10.62 17.96 -2.58
C GLU A 233 -11.70 17.68 -1.53
N LYS A 234 -12.66 16.81 -1.85
CA LYS A 234 -13.72 16.50 -0.89
C LYS A 234 -13.17 15.49 0.11
N ASN A 235 -12.92 15.97 1.32
CA ASN A 235 -12.82 15.10 2.48
C ASN A 235 -14.22 14.61 2.81
N TYR A 236 -14.44 13.30 2.81
CA TYR A 236 -15.66 12.68 3.30
C TYR A 236 -15.34 11.68 4.40
N GLN A 237 -16.05 11.83 5.51
CA GLN A 237 -15.86 11.03 6.70
C GLN A 237 -16.73 9.77 6.57
N VAL A 238 -16.09 8.61 6.50
CA VAL A 238 -16.77 7.30 6.48
C VAL A 238 -16.60 6.66 7.84
N CYS A 239 -17.71 6.52 8.56
CA CYS A 239 -17.74 5.84 9.84
C CYS A 239 -18.11 4.37 9.62
N HIS A 240 -17.30 3.46 10.16
CA HIS A 240 -17.57 2.04 10.14
C HIS A 240 -17.44 1.44 11.55
N ASP A 241 -18.17 0.36 11.74
CA ASP A 241 -18.22 -0.38 12.99
C ASP A 241 -17.16 -1.49 12.93
N SER A 242 -16.22 -1.47 13.89
CA SER A 242 -15.19 -2.51 14.01
C SER A 242 -15.73 -3.82 14.61
N GLY A 243 -17.04 -3.96 14.79
CA GLY A 243 -17.67 -5.13 15.41
C GLY A 243 -17.46 -5.15 16.92
N THR A 244 -17.22 -3.99 17.52
CA THR A 244 -16.90 -3.83 18.95
C THR A 244 -17.71 -2.71 19.61
N ASP A 245 -18.84 -2.31 19.01
CA ASP A 245 -19.69 -1.17 19.41
C ASP A 245 -18.97 0.19 19.44
N GLU A 246 -17.78 0.30 18.84
CA GLU A 246 -17.07 1.56 18.64
C GLU A 246 -17.09 1.93 17.15
N GLN A 247 -17.94 2.91 16.81
CA GLN A 247 -17.87 3.56 15.51
C GLN A 247 -16.56 4.33 15.42
N HIS A 248 -15.72 4.00 14.45
CA HIS A 248 -14.58 4.85 14.11
C HIS A 248 -14.73 5.36 12.68
N CYS A 249 -14.32 6.61 12.50
CA CYS A 249 -14.47 7.33 11.26
C CYS A 249 -13.11 7.53 10.60
N ILE A 250 -13.02 7.13 9.34
CA ILE A 250 -11.89 7.42 8.48
C ILE A 250 -12.25 8.62 7.59
N THR A 251 -11.35 9.59 7.48
CA THR A 251 -11.51 10.70 6.54
C THR A 251 -10.93 10.27 5.21
N LEU A 252 -11.79 9.88 4.28
CA LEU A 252 -11.40 9.61 2.91
C LEU A 252 -11.27 10.95 2.17
N CYS A 253 -10.22 11.11 1.36
CA CYS A 253 -10.14 12.23 0.42
C CYS A 253 -9.90 11.70 -0.99
N ASP A 254 -10.38 12.43 -2.00
CA ASP A 254 -10.34 12.01 -3.42
C ASP A 254 -8.92 11.68 -3.94
N THR A 255 -7.89 12.11 -3.23
CA THR A 255 -6.45 11.92 -3.54
C THR A 255 -5.67 11.23 -2.41
N CYS A 256 -6.31 10.95 -1.27
CA CYS A 256 -5.69 10.28 -0.14
C CYS A 256 -5.81 8.78 -0.37
N GLN A 257 -4.77 8.17 -0.94
CA GLN A 257 -4.64 6.72 -0.92
C GLN A 257 -4.43 6.30 0.55
N ILE A 258 -5.51 5.88 1.19
CA ILE A 258 -5.48 5.31 2.54
C ILE A 258 -5.25 3.81 2.38
N PRO A 259 -4.23 3.22 3.04
CA PRO A 259 -4.04 1.78 3.07
C PRO A 259 -5.24 1.06 3.70
#